data_AF-B6W7A4-F1
#
_entry.id   AF-B6W7A4-F1
#
_cell.length_a   1.000
_cell.length_b   1.000
_cell.length_c   1.000
_cell.angle_alpha   90.00
_cell.angle_beta   90.00
_cell.angle_gamma   90.00
#
_symmetry.space_group_name_H-M   'P 1'
#
loop_
_entity.id
_entity.type
_entity.pdbx_description
1 polymer ?
#
loop_
_entity_poly.entity_id
_entity_poly.type
_entity_poly.pdbx_seq_one_letter_code
_entity_poly.pdbx_strand_id
1 'polypeptide(L)' 'MVYKRFGDKLVIRLKKGDKLVESVREILEKENVKAGFLTGIGATDNLEVGLFDPKTKDYNIKKI' A
#
# COMPACT_ATOMS: atom_id res chain seq x y z
N MET A 1 9.06 -9.47 1.91
CA MET A 1 9.18 -8.14 2.56
C MET A 1 10.33 -8.04 3.56
N VAL A 2 10.96 -6.87 3.71
CA VAL A 2 11.86 -6.48 4.82
C VAL A 2 11.54 -5.02 5.19
N TYR A 3 11.55 -4.65 6.47
CA TYR A 3 11.34 -3.26 6.88
C TYR A 3 12.26 -2.87 8.05
N LYS A 4 12.46 -1.56 8.23
CA LYS A 4 13.22 -1.00 9.35
C LYS A 4 12.62 0.32 9.82
N ARG A 5 12.65 0.55 11.14
CA ARG A 5 12.21 1.79 11.77
C ARG A 5 13.39 2.74 12.02
N PHE A 6 13.20 4.01 11.71
CA PHE A 6 14.13 5.11 11.96
C PHE A 6 13.35 6.27 12.58
N GLY A 7 13.28 6.32 13.91
CA GLY A 7 12.46 7.31 14.61
C GLY A 7 10.98 7.18 14.23
N ASP A 8 10.44 8.22 13.62
CA ASP A 8 9.07 8.33 13.14
C ASP A 8 8.85 7.73 11.74
N LYS A 9 9.91 7.26 11.06
CA LYS A 9 9.85 6.73 9.69
C LYS A 9 9.96 5.21 9.67
N LEU A 10 9.16 4.58 8.81
CA LEU A 10 9.28 3.18 8.43
C LEU A 10 9.76 3.08 6.99
N VAL A 11 10.90 2.43 6.79
CA VAL A 11 11.44 2.15 5.45
C VAL A 11 11.10 0.70 5.11
N ILE A 12 10.33 0.50 4.05
CA ILE A 12 9.77 -0.80 3.67
C ILE A 12 10.34 -1.19 2.30
N ARG A 13 10.90 -2.39 2.21
CA ARG A 13 11.33 -3.03 0.96
C ARG A 13 10.46 -4.25 0.69
N LEU A 14 9.58 -4.10 -0.30
CA LEU A 14 8.82 -5.22 -0.84
C LEU A 14 9.72 -6.10 -1.72
N LYS A 15 9.42 -7.39 -1.76
CA LYS A 15 10.02 -8.38 -2.65
C LYS A 15 9.02 -8.68 -3.79
N LYS A 16 9.52 -9.20 -4.90
CA LYS A 16 8.65 -9.67 -5.99
C LYS A 16 7.65 -10.69 -5.43
N GLY A 17 6.38 -10.53 -5.78
CA GLY A 17 5.27 -11.36 -5.29
C GLY A 17 4.60 -10.86 -4.01
N ASP A 18 5.20 -9.91 -3.28
CA ASP A 18 4.52 -9.25 -2.17
C ASP A 18 3.37 -8.37 -2.71
N LYS A 19 2.21 -8.40 -2.05
CA LYS A 19 1.08 -7.53 -2.39
C LYS A 19 1.20 -6.20 -1.64
N LEU A 20 1.42 -5.11 -2.38
CA LEU A 20 1.69 -3.76 -1.85
C LEU A 20 0.79 -3.35 -0.68
N VAL A 21 -0.54 -3.38 -0.87
CA VAL A 21 -1.49 -2.87 0.13
C VAL A 21 -1.52 -3.74 1.39
N GLU A 22 -1.51 -5.07 1.23
CA GLU A 22 -1.54 -6.03 2.35
C GLU A 22 -0.24 -5.95 3.17
N SER A 23 0.91 -5.97 2.50
CA SER A 23 2.22 -5.89 3.13
C SER A 23 2.46 -4.59 3.89
N VAL A 24 2.03 -3.45 3.33
CA VAL A 24 2.14 -2.16 4.04
C VAL A 24 1.22 -2.13 5.27
N ARG A 25 -0.03 -2.61 5.16
CA ARG A 25 -0.96 -2.67 6.31
C ARG A 25 -0.42 -3.51 7.46
N GLU A 26 0.12 -4.69 7.17
CA GLU A 26 0.70 -5.58 8.18
C GLU A 26 1.78 -4.86 9.01
N ILE A 27 2.66 -4.11 8.36
CA ILE A 27 3.70 -3.35 9.05
C ILE A 27 3.10 -2.22 9.90
N LEU A 28 2.12 -1.47 9.37
CA LEU A 28 1.49 -0.38 10.11
C LEU A 28 0.74 -0.87 11.35
N GLU A 29 0.06 -2.01 11.25
CA GLU A 29 -0.61 -2.67 12.37
C GLU A 29 0.39 -3.12 13.43
N LYS A 30 1.47 -3.79 13.02
CA LYS A 30 2.54 -4.28 13.91
C LYS A 30 3.24 -3.14 14.66
N GLU A 31 3.48 -2.02 13.99
CA GLU A 31 4.16 -0.84 14.55
C GLU A 31 3.17 0.15 15.22
N ASN A 32 1.89 -0.21 15.29
CA ASN A 32 0.79 0.60 15.83
C ASN A 32 0.72 2.03 15.26
N VAL A 33 0.97 2.18 13.95
CA VAL A 33 0.88 3.45 13.24
C VAL A 33 -0.58 3.71 12.86
N LYS A 34 -1.13 4.86 13.29
CA LYS A 34 -2.53 5.25 13.02
C LYS A 34 -2.70 6.24 11.88
N ALA A 35 -1.68 7.06 11.60
CA ALA A 35 -1.69 8.07 10.55
C ALA A 35 -0.25 8.39 10.13
N GLY A 36 -0.10 8.89 8.90
CA GLY A 36 1.18 9.32 8.34
C GLY A 36 1.10 9.55 6.83
N PHE A 37 2.25 9.79 6.22
CA PHE A 37 2.39 9.88 4.77
C PHE A 37 3.12 8.65 4.23
N LEU A 38 2.68 8.15 3.08
CA LEU A 38 3.32 7.04 2.37
C LEU A 38 3.80 7.54 1.01
N THR A 39 5.08 7.35 0.73
CA THR A 39 5.70 7.62 -0.57
C THR A 39 6.56 6.43 -0.97
N GLY A 40 6.61 6.09 -2.25
CA GLY A 40 7.44 5.00 -2.72
C GLY A 40 7.46 4.88 -4.25
N ILE A 41 8.40 4.09 -4.74
CA ILE A 41 8.55 3.74 -6.15
C ILE A 41 8.80 2.24 -6.28
N GLY A 42 8.48 1.68 -7.45
CA GLY A 42 8.68 0.26 -7.74
C GLY A 42 8.07 -0.12 -9.08
N ALA A 43 7.94 -1.44 -9.29
CA ALA A 43 7.27 -2.02 -10.43
C ALA A 43 6.30 -3.12 -9.95
N THR A 44 5.22 -3.33 -10.70
CA THR A 44 4.24 -4.39 -10.43
C THR A 44 3.83 -5.05 -11.74
N ASP A 45 3.57 -6.35 -11.68
CA ASP A 45 3.09 -7.13 -12.83
C ASP A 45 1.57 -7.04 -12.98
N ASN A 46 0.85 -6.64 -11.91
CA ASN A 46 -0.60 -6.51 -11.87
C ASN A 46 -0.98 -5.26 -11.06
N LEU A 47 -1.93 -4.48 -11.55
CA LEU A 47 -2.43 -3.28 -10.89
C LEU A 47 -3.96 -3.20 -11.00
N GLU A 48 -4.62 -2.93 -9.88
CA GLU A 48 -6.05 -2.62 -9.83
C GLU A 48 -6.24 -1.18 -9.37
N VAL A 49 -6.89 -0.35 -10.19
CA VAL A 49 -7.21 1.05 -9.88
C VAL A 49 -8.72 1.24 -9.92
N GLY A 50 -9.28 1.87 -8.88
CA GLY A 50 -10.71 2.17 -8.79
C GLY A 50 -11.00 3.67 -8.92
N LEU A 51 -11.94 4.02 -9.78
CA LEU A 51 -12.55 5.34 -9.83
C LEU A 51 -13.91 5.30 -9.12
N PHE A 52 -14.04 6.02 -8.00
CA PHE A 52 -15.28 6.10 -7.24
C PHE A 52 -16.33 6.98 -7.96
N ASP A 53 -17.54 6.46 -8.14
CA ASP A 53 -18.70 7.23 -8.60
C ASP A 53 -19.57 7.65 -7.40
N PRO A 54 -19.68 8.96 -7.09
CA PRO A 54 -20.44 9.42 -5.93
C PRO A 54 -21.96 9.28 -6.08
N LYS A 55 -22.49 9.09 -7.30
CA LYS A 55 -23.93 8.91 -7.53
C LYS A 55 -24.36 7.48 -7.19
N THR A 56 -23.61 6.49 -7.65
CA THR A 56 -23.91 5.07 -7.38
C THR A 56 -23.29 4.58 -6.08
N LYS A 57 -22.23 5.24 -5.60
CA LYS A 57 -21.37 4.82 -4.48
C LYS A 57 -20.58 3.54 -4.76
N ASP A 58 -20.36 3.24 -6.03
CA ASP A 58 -19.56 2.09 -6.47
C ASP A 58 -18.22 2.53 -7.06
N TYR A 59 -17.29 1.60 -7.14
CA TYR A 59 -16.00 1.80 -7.82
C TYR A 59 -16.02 1.18 -9.22
N ASN A 60 -15.66 1.97 -10.22
CA ASN A 60 -15.31 1.47 -11.55
C ASN A 60 -13.87 0.99 -11.53
N ILE A 61 -13.69 -0.33 -11.55
CA ILE A 61 -12.39 -0.99 -11.41
C ILE A 61 -11.74 -1.22 -12.77
N LYS A 62 -10.48 -0.80 -12.93
CA LYS A 62 -9.62 -1.15 -14.07
C LYS A 62 -8.45 -2.01 -13.60
N LYS A 63 -8.26 -3.15 -14.27
CA LYS A 63 -7.11 -4.04 -14.08
C LYS A 63 -6.11 -3.84 -15.22
N ILE A 64 -4.83 -3.73 -14.89
CA ILE A 64 -3.69 -3.57 -15.81
C ILE A 64 -2.67 -4.65 -15.50
#